data_AF-A0A923DI93-F1
#
_entry.id   AF-A0A923DI93-F1
#
_cell.length_a   1.000
_cell.length_b   1.000
_cell.length_c   1.000
_cell.angle_alpha   90.00
_cell.angle_beta   90.00
_cell.angle_gamma   90.00
#
_symmetry.space_group_name_H-M   'P 1'
#
loop_
_entity.id
_entity.type
_entity.pdbx_description
1 polymer ?
#
loop_
_entity_poly.entity_id
_entity_poly.type
_entity_poly.pdbx_seq_one_letter_code
_entity_poly.pdbx_strand_id
1 'polypeptide(L)' 'RFLSENPRHPSLRTHEFTSIKGPEGEKVFEAYAEQSTPAAYRVFWYYGPDENQITVIAITPHP' A
#
# COMPACT_ATOMS: atom_id res chain seq x y z
N ARG A 1 -0.93 18.77 -1.43
CA ARG A 1 -2.08 18.28 -2.24
C ARG A 1 -2.30 16.82 -1.84
N PHE A 2 -3.52 16.37 -1.53
CA PHE A 2 -3.75 15.00 -1.04
C PHE A 2 -3.41 13.93 -2.09
N LEU A 3 -3.24 12.67 -1.66
CA LEU A 3 -2.98 11.54 -2.56
C LEU A 3 -4.02 11.43 -3.69
N SER A 4 -5.29 11.73 -3.38
CA SER A 4 -6.41 11.75 -4.33
C SER A 4 -6.21 12.72 -5.50
N GLU A 5 -5.38 13.75 -5.33
CA GLU A 5 -5.11 14.78 -6.34
C GLU A 5 -3.68 14.75 -6.87
N ASN A 6 -2.78 14.01 -6.21
CA ASN A 6 -1.40 13.80 -6.63
C ASN A 6 -0.96 12.39 -6.20
N PRO A 7 -0.94 11.41 -7.13
CA PRO A 7 -0.51 10.05 -6.84
C PRO A 7 0.94 9.92 -6.33
N ARG A 8 1.78 10.94 -6.52
CA ARG A 8 3.16 10.99 -6.01
C ARG A 8 3.26 11.56 -4.58
N HIS A 9 2.14 11.91 -3.95
CA HIS A 9 2.13 12.48 -2.61
C HIS A 9 2.45 11.40 -1.54
N PRO A 10 3.39 11.63 -0.61
CA PRO A 10 3.88 10.60 0.32
C PRO A 10 2.96 10.34 1.53
N SER A 11 1.66 10.66 1.46
CA SER A 11 0.77 10.69 2.64
C SER A 11 0.61 9.34 3.34
N LEU A 12 0.70 8.23 2.61
CA LEU A 12 0.55 6.88 3.17
C LEU A 12 1.85 6.31 3.77
N ARG A 13 2.99 7.03 3.65
CA ARG A 13 4.32 6.60 4.14
C ARG A 13 4.60 5.13 3.85
N THR A 14 4.46 4.76 2.57
CA THR A 14 4.62 3.39 2.10
C THR A 14 6.08 2.94 2.16
N HIS A 15 6.31 1.68 2.52
CA HIS A 15 7.63 1.05 2.44
C HIS A 15 7.53 -0.31 1.73
N GLU A 16 8.61 -0.75 1.08
CA GLU A 16 8.65 -2.05 0.42
C GLU A 16 8.54 -3.18 1.46
N PHE A 17 7.61 -4.10 1.23
CA PHE A 17 7.42 -5.30 2.03
C PHE A 17 8.07 -6.48 1.29
N THR A 18 9.20 -6.96 1.80
CA THR A 18 10.08 -7.87 1.05
C THR A 18 9.72 -9.35 1.19
N SER A 19 8.89 -9.72 2.16
CA SER A 19 8.51 -11.11 2.43
C SER A 19 7.50 -11.67 1.42
N ILE A 20 6.82 -10.82 0.65
CA ILE A 20 5.82 -11.21 -0.35
C ILE A 20 6.12 -10.48 -1.66
N LYS A 21 5.86 -11.13 -2.79
CA LYS A 21 5.90 -10.54 -4.13
C LYS A 21 4.54 -10.68 -4.79
N GLY A 22 4.27 -9.80 -5.76
CA GLY A 22 3.09 -9.96 -6.62
C GLY A 22 3.21 -11.20 -7.52
N PRO A 23 2.13 -11.58 -8.21
CA PRO A 23 2.08 -12.79 -9.04
C PRO A 23 3.20 -12.89 -10.07
N GLU A 24 3.65 -11.76 -10.62
CA GLU A 24 4.71 -11.67 -11.63
C GLU A 24 6.02 -11.11 -11.04
N GLY A 25 6.18 -11.17 -9.71
CA GLY A 25 7.38 -10.72 -9.01
C GLY A 25 7.38 -9.24 -8.63
N GLU A 26 6.24 -8.56 -8.70
CA GLU A 26 6.11 -7.15 -8.37
C GLU A 26 6.52 -6.87 -6.92
N LYS A 27 7.06 -5.67 -6.70
CA LYS A 27 7.32 -5.18 -5.35
C LYS A 27 6.01 -4.90 -4.65
N VAL A 28 5.82 -5.51 -3.48
CA VAL A 28 4.71 -5.23 -2.59
C VAL A 28 5.10 -4.10 -1.64
N PHE A 29 4.14 -3.25 -1.32
CA PHE A 29 4.28 -2.16 -0.37
C PHE A 29 3.30 -2.31 0.78
N GLU A 30 3.74 -1.93 1.98
CA GLU A 30 2.88 -1.79 3.16
C GLU A 30 2.61 -0.30 3.41
N ALA A 31 1.34 0.03 3.66
CA ALA A 31 0.87 1.34 4.06
C ALA A 31 -0.01 1.26 5.32
N TYR A 32 0.06 2.29 6.16
CA TYR A 32 -0.89 2.45 7.27
C TYR A 32 -2.11 3.23 6.78
N ALA A 33 -3.31 2.68 6.94
CA ALA A 33 -4.56 3.35 6.59
C ALA A 33 -4.86 4.52 7.54
N GLU A 34 -4.43 4.41 8.79
CA GLU A 34 -4.58 5.43 9.82
C GLU A 34 -3.22 5.75 10.44
N GLN A 35 -2.97 7.04 10.69
CA GLN A 35 -1.78 7.49 11.42
C GLN A 35 -2.16 7.84 12.87
N SER A 36 -1.37 7.35 13.83
CA SER A 36 -1.47 7.68 15.26
C SER A 36 -2.75 7.20 15.98
N THR A 37 -3.36 6.10 15.52
CA THR A 37 -4.47 5.41 16.19
C THR A 37 -4.07 3.97 16.60
N PRO A 38 -4.48 3.46 17.78
CA PRO A 38 -4.12 2.12 18.27
C PRO A 38 -4.72 0.93 17.49
N ALA A 39 -5.52 1.18 16.45
CA ALA A 39 -6.23 0.16 15.66
C ALA A 39 -5.94 0.28 14.16
N ALA A 40 -4.76 0.81 13.81
CA ALA A 40 -4.43 1.11 12.42
C ALA A 40 -4.47 -0.15 11.55
N TYR A 41 -5.23 -0.10 10.46
CA TYR A 41 -5.16 -1.15 9.44
C TYR A 41 -3.87 -0.99 8.62
N ARG A 42 -3.27 -2.12 8.27
CA ARG A 42 -2.22 -2.21 7.24
C ARG A 42 -2.85 -2.58 5.91
N VAL A 43 -2.42 -1.90 4.86
CA VAL A 43 -2.80 -2.17 3.48
C VAL A 43 -1.56 -2.66 2.74
N PHE A 44 -1.64 -3.86 2.17
CA PHE A 44 -0.60 -4.42 1.30
C PHE A 44 -1.04 -4.30 -0.15
N TRP A 45 -0.18 -3.75 -1.01
CA TRP A 45 -0.54 -3.45 -2.40
C TRP A 45 0.67 -3.44 -3.34
N TYR A 46 0.44 -3.51 -4.65
CA TYR A 46 1.45 -3.33 -5.70
C TYR A 46 0.86 -2.63 -6.93
N TYR A 47 1.72 -2.13 -7.83
CA TYR A 47 1.30 -1.54 -9.10
C TYR A 47 1.05 -2.61 -10.17
N GLY A 48 -0.04 -2.47 -10.93
CA GLY A 48 -0.46 -3.44 -11.94
C GLY A 48 -1.63 -4.33 -11.46
N PRO A 49 -1.90 -5.45 -12.15
CA PRO A 49 -1.14 -5.97 -13.30
C PRO A 49 -1.24 -5.10 -14.57
N ASP A 50 -2.32 -4.34 -14.75
CA ASP A 50 -2.52 -3.49 -15.93
C ASP A 50 -1.98 -2.06 -15.74
N GLU A 51 -1.84 -1.32 -16.85
CA GLU A 51 -1.46 0.08 -16.80
C GLU A 51 -2.47 0.92 -15.99
N ASN A 52 -1.94 1.84 -15.18
CA ASN A 52 -2.72 2.73 -14.30
C ASN A 52 -3.55 2.00 -13.23
N GLN A 53 -3.18 0.77 -12.88
CA GLN A 53 -3.83 -0.01 -11.83
C GLN A 53 -2.99 -0.10 -10.55
N ILE A 54 -3.68 -0.16 -9.42
CA ILE A 54 -3.13 -0.59 -8.14
C ILE A 54 -3.94 -1.80 -7.68
N THR A 55 -3.24 -2.88 -7.33
CA THR A 55 -3.85 -4.07 -6.74
C THR A 55 -3.67 -4.05 -5.23
N VAL A 56 -4.78 -4.15 -4.51
CA VAL A 56 -4.78 -4.34 -3.05
C VAL A 56 -4.80 -5.84 -2.77
N ILE A 57 -3.73 -6.33 -2.12
CA ILE A 57 -3.58 -7.75 -1.76
C ILE A 57 -4.38 -8.06 -0.50
N ALA A 58 -4.24 -7.22 0.53
CA ALA A 58 -4.87 -7.44 1.82
C ALA A 58 -5.04 -6.14 2.60
N ILE A 59 -6.08 -6.12 3.44
CA ILE A 59 -6.29 -5.11 4.47
C ILE A 59 -6.44 -5.87 5.79
N THR A 60 -5.51 -5.66 6.72
CA THR A 60 -5.46 -6.42 7.97
C THR A 60 -5.31 -5.48 9.16
N PRO A 61 -5.94 -5.75 10.31
CA PRO A 61 -5.65 -5.01 11.53
C PRO A 61 -4.16 -5.15 11.87
N HIS A 62 -3.53 -4.06 12.29
CA HIS A 62 -2.23 -4.15 12.94
C HIS A 62 -2.40 -4.85 14.31
N PRO A 63 -1.51 -5.77 14.69
CA PRO A 63 -1.57 -6.42 16.00
C PRO A 63 -1.56 -5.46 17.19
#